data_AF-A0A1E5CB21-F1
#
_entry.id   AF-A0A1E5CB21-F1
#
_cell.length_a   1.000
_cell.length_b   1.000
_cell.length_c   1.000
_cell.angle_alpha   90.00
_cell.angle_beta   90.00
_cell.angle_gamma   90.00
#
_symmetry.space_group_name_H-M   'P 1'
#
loop_
_entity.id
_entity.type
_entity.pdbx_description
1 polymer ?
#
loop_
_entity_poly.entity_id
_entity_poly.type
_entity_poly.pdbx_seq_one_letter_code
_entity_poly.pdbx_strand_id
1 'polypeptide(L)' 'MSSVFHIKKRYILPLVFFSLYLLNVLATKAQISLGNTPIVRVDDVGEFLLLLLTSLTFVVAMLSAEKDANSGSAN' A
#
# COMPACT_ATOMS: atom_id res chain seq x y z
N MET A 1 -4.33 -25.02 -11.58
CA MET A 1 -3.29 -24.17 -10.94
C MET A 1 -3.15 -22.78 -11.59
N SER A 2 -4.24 -22.14 -12.05
CA SER A 2 -4.20 -20.84 -12.76
C SER A 2 -4.66 -19.64 -11.90
N SER A 3 -5.54 -19.87 -10.90
CA SER A 3 -6.13 -18.81 -10.07
C SER A 3 -5.12 -18.08 -9.17
N VAL A 4 -4.07 -18.78 -8.70
CA VAL A 4 -3.05 -18.21 -7.79
C VAL A 4 -2.27 -17.05 -8.42
N PHE A 5 -2.04 -17.08 -9.73
CA PHE A 5 -1.29 -16.04 -10.44
C PHE A 5 -2.09 -14.73 -10.59
N HIS A 6 -3.40 -14.82 -10.79
CA HIS A 6 -4.28 -13.64 -10.87
C HIS A 6 -4.43 -12.95 -9.52
N ILE A 7 -4.53 -13.73 -8.44
CA ILE A 7 -4.55 -13.25 -7.05
C ILE A 7 -3.26 -12.48 -6.76
N LYS A 8 -2.09 -13.03 -7.08
CA LYS A 8 -0.80 -12.34 -6.87
C LYS A 8 -0.74 -10.99 -7.58
N LYS A 9 -1.20 -10.87 -8.83
CA LYS A 9 -1.18 -9.58 -9.56
C LYS A 9 -2.01 -8.48 -8.89
N ARG A 10 -3.15 -8.83 -8.27
CA ARG A 10 -4.07 -7.86 -7.68
C ARG A 10 -3.52 -7.17 -6.43
N TYR A 11 -2.66 -7.88 -5.68
CA TYR A 11 -2.05 -7.34 -4.45
C TYR A 11 -0.70 -6.66 -4.69
N ILE A 12 -0.12 -6.73 -5.90
CA ILE A 12 1.17 -6.10 -6.19
C ILE A 12 1.09 -4.58 -6.04
N LEU A 13 0.06 -3.93 -6.58
CA LEU A 13 -0.10 -2.48 -6.46
C LEU A 13 -0.19 -2.00 -5.00
N PRO A 14 -1.11 -2.54 -4.16
CA PRO A 14 -1.20 -2.11 -2.76
C PRO A 14 0.08 -2.44 -1.98
N LEU A 15 0.73 -3.56 -2.27
CA LEU A 15 2.01 -3.91 -1.65
C LEU A 15 3.13 -2.92 -2.00
N VAL A 16 3.20 -2.47 -3.25
CA VAL A 16 4.17 -1.48 -3.71
C VAL A 16 3.93 -0.12 -3.04
N PHE A 17 2.69 0.36 -3.02
CA PHE A 17 2.34 1.62 -2.35
C PHE A 17 2.59 1.56 -0.84
N PHE A 18 2.23 0.45 -0.20
CA PHE A 18 2.52 0.22 1.22
C PHE A 18 4.02 0.23 1.52
N SER A 19 4.82 -0.45 0.68
CA SER A 19 6.28 -0.48 0.86
C SER A 19 6.92 0.89 0.67
N LEU A 20 6.46 1.67 -0.32
CA LEU A 20 6.89 3.05 -0.53
C LEU A 20 6.54 3.94 0.68
N TYR A 21 5.33 3.81 1.22
CA TYR A 21 4.91 4.51 2.42
C TYR A 21 5.77 4.12 3.64
N LEU A 22 6.01 2.82 3.84
CA LEU A 22 6.80 2.33 4.96
C LEU A 22 8.26 2.82 4.88
N LEU A 23 8.87 2.80 3.70
CA LEU A 23 10.19 3.39 3.46
C LEU A 23 10.22 4.90 3.74
N ASN A 24 9.17 5.64 3.34
CA ASN A 24 9.05 7.06 3.63
C ASN A 24 9.01 7.36 5.15
N VAL A 25 8.24 6.59 5.91
CA VAL A 25 8.15 6.72 7.37
C VAL A 25 9.47 6.39 8.05
N LEU A 26 10.13 5.29 7.65
CA LEU A 26 11.43 4.89 8.21
C LEU A 26 12.53 5.90 7.89
N ALA A 27 12.60 6.40 6.66
CA ALA A 27 13.56 7.42 6.26
C ALA A 27 13.37 8.70 7.07
N THR A 28 12.12 9.16 7.21
CA THR A 28 11.79 10.36 8.00
C THR A 28 12.17 10.19 9.47
N LYS A 29 11.84 9.04 10.09
CA LYS A 29 12.23 8.76 11.49
C LYS A 29 13.75 8.63 11.66
N ALA A 30 14.44 7.99 10.73
CA ALA A 30 15.89 7.84 10.76
C ALA A 30 16.58 9.20 10.63
N GLN A 31 16.11 10.08 9.74
CA GLN A 31 16.66 11.44 9.59
C GLN A 31 16.46 12.29 10.85
N ILE A 32 15.27 12.24 11.47
CA ILE A 32 15.00 12.92 12.75
C ILE A 32 15.95 12.41 13.84
N SER A 33 16.14 11.08 13.92
CA SER A 33 17.04 10.47 14.89
C SER A 33 18.52 10.79 14.66
N LEU A 34 18.92 11.04 13.41
CA LEU A 34 20.31 11.35 13.04
C LEU A 34 20.64 12.85 13.14
N GLY A 35 19.65 13.71 13.40
CA GLY A 35 19.83 15.16 13.54
C GLY A 35 20.21 15.89 12.25
N ASN A 36 20.14 15.23 11.08
CA ASN A 36 20.59 15.78 9.81
C ASN A 36 19.47 16.60 9.16
N THR A 37 19.67 17.92 9.07
CA THR A 37 18.65 18.93 8.73
C THR A 37 18.43 19.31 7.26
N PRO A 38 19.00 18.68 6.21
CA PRO A 38 18.42 18.81 4.88
C PRO A 38 17.23 17.86 4.79
N ILE A 39 16.06 18.42 5.06
CA ILE A 39 14.77 17.75 5.04
C ILE A 39 14.48 17.29 3.61
N VAL A 40 14.78 16.02 3.29
CA VAL A 40 14.13 15.31 2.17
C VAL A 40 12.78 14.84 2.70
N ARG A 41 11.90 15.77 3.08
CA ARG A 41 10.51 15.45 3.39
C ARG A 41 9.75 15.44 2.08
N VAL A 42 9.13 14.31 1.80
CA VAL A 42 7.80 14.37 1.23
C VAL A 42 6.97 15.08 2.32
N ASP A 43 6.60 16.34 2.08
CA ASP A 43 5.88 17.18 3.05
C ASP A 43 4.61 16.48 3.58
N ASP A 44 4.00 16.96 4.66
CA ASP A 44 2.85 16.30 5.33
C ASP A 44 1.74 15.88 4.33
N VAL A 45 1.56 16.65 3.27
CA VAL A 45 0.60 16.39 2.18
C VAL A 45 0.94 15.13 1.38
N GLY A 46 2.22 14.88 1.08
CA GLY A 46 2.61 13.71 0.29
C GLY A 46 2.62 12.41 1.11
N GLU A 47 2.93 12.49 2.41
CA GLU A 47 2.76 11.35 3.33
C GLU A 47 1.27 10.98 3.48
N PHE A 48 0.41 12.00 3.60
CA PHE A 48 -1.05 11.83 3.60
C PHE A 48 -1.55 11.19 2.29
N LEU A 49 -1.08 11.66 1.12
CA LEU A 49 -1.45 11.08 -0.17
C LEU A 49 -1.01 9.62 -0.32
N LEU A 50 0.20 9.28 0.12
CA LEU A 50 0.69 7.89 0.11
C LEU A 50 -0.14 6.98 1.01
N LEU A 51 -0.51 7.44 2.21
CA LEU A 51 -1.43 6.73 3.11
C LEU A 51 -2.81 6.54 2.48
N LEU A 52 -3.36 7.61 1.90
CA LEU A 52 -4.67 7.60 1.27
C LEU A 52 -4.70 6.61 0.11
N LEU A 53 -3.71 6.66 -0.78
CA LEU A 53 -3.56 5.72 -1.90
C LEU A 53 -3.40 4.29 -1.40
N THR A 54 -2.58 4.06 -0.38
CA THR A 54 -2.37 2.72 0.21
C THR A 54 -3.67 2.16 0.78
N SER A 55 -4.40 2.95 1.58
CA SER A 55 -5.70 2.61 2.15
C SER A 55 -6.72 2.29 1.06
N LEU A 56 -6.85 3.16 0.04
CA LEU A 56 -7.80 2.98 -1.05
C LEU A 56 -7.54 1.69 -1.83
N THR A 57 -6.26 1.44 -2.14
CA THR A 57 -5.86 0.25 -2.90
C THR A 57 -6.11 -1.03 -2.10
N PHE A 58 -5.92 -0.98 -0.76
CA PHE A 58 -6.24 -2.11 0.12
C PHE A 58 -7.75 -2.40 0.17
N VAL A 59 -8.58 -1.36 0.34
CA VAL A 59 -10.05 -1.51 0.33
C VAL A 59 -10.54 -2.07 -1.00
N VAL A 60 -10.07 -1.54 -2.12
CA VAL A 60 -10.43 -2.02 -3.46
C VAL A 60 -10.02 -3.49 -3.65
N ALA A 61 -8.82 -3.88 -3.17
CA ALA A 61 -8.35 -5.26 -3.25
C ALA A 61 -9.16 -6.21 -2.36
N MET A 62 -9.65 -5.75 -1.21
CA MET A 62 -10.50 -6.54 -0.31
C MET A 62 -11.92 -6.73 -0.86
N LEU A 63 -12.60 -5.67 -1.29
CA LEU A 63 -13.92 -5.74 -1.94
C LEU A 63 -13.89 -6.61 -3.19
N SER A 64 -12.79 -6.51 -3.93
CA SER A 64 -12.46 -7.36 -5.06
C SER A 64 -12.39 -8.85 -4.72
N ALA A 65 -11.76 -9.19 -3.60
CA ALA A 65 -11.65 -10.56 -3.12
C ALA A 65 -12.99 -11.09 -2.59
N GLU A 66 -13.75 -10.26 -1.87
CA GLU A 66 -15.10 -10.61 -1.42
C GLU A 66 -16.06 -10.89 -2.58
N LYS A 67 -16.03 -10.05 -3.63
CA LYS A 67 -16.84 -10.27 -4.84
C LYS A 67 -16.54 -11.64 -5.46
N ASP A 68 -15.27 -12.00 -5.57
CA ASP A 68 -14.85 -13.28 -6.16
C ASP A 68 -15.26 -14.47 -5.28
N ALA A 69 -15.11 -14.36 -3.95
CA ALA A 69 -15.56 -15.37 -2.99
C ALA A 69 -17.09 -15.57 -3.03
N ASN A 70 -17.85 -14.49 -3.10
CA ASN A 70 -19.32 -14.55 -3.19
C ASN A 70 -19.79 -15.20 -4.50
N SER A 71 -19.12 -14.91 -5.63
CA SER A 71 -19.42 -15.58 -6.90
C SER A 71 -19.05 -17.07 -6.95
N GLY A 72 -18.11 -17.52 -6.11
CA GLY A 72 -17.76 -18.93 -5.97
C GLY A 72 -18.66 -19.71 -5.00
N SER A 73 -19.37 -19.02 -4.10
CA SER A 73 -20.29 -19.64 -3.14
C SER A 73 -21.69 -19.91 -3.68
N ALA A 74 -22.02 -19.37 -4.86
CA ALA A 74 -23.33 -19.52 -5.50
C ALA A 74 -23.41 -20.71 -6.50
N ASN A 75 -22.43 -21.62 -6.48
CA ASN A 75 -22.36 -22.77 -7.38
C ASN A 75 -22.14 -24.08 -6.62
#